data_AF-A0A7X0H420-F1
#
_entry.id   AF-A0A7X0H420-F1
#
_cell.length_a   1.000
_cell.length_b   1.000
_cell.length_c   1.000
_cell.angle_alpha   90.00
_cell.angle_beta   90.00
_cell.angle_gamma   90.00
#
_symmetry.space_group_name_H-M   'P 1'
#
loop_
_entity.id
_entity.type
_entity.pdbx_description
1 polymer ?
#
loop_
_entity_poly.entity_id
_entity_poly.type
_entity_poly.pdbx_seq_one_letter_code
_entity_poly.pdbx_strand_id
1 'polypeptide(L)'
;MTGLTEGVAFTVTDRDVTLAGFFADGTAFAFDLDETDDGGDDLSGRGDVFRNFSIVTITLLPELVTLPGDYNGNGVVDAADYTVWQDAFGSMEDLAADGNGNGAVDAADYTVWQDNFGSTNLEGASMVVIPEPSSLALLGLGVTVAGLRPRTRKAG
;
A
#
# COMPACT_ATOMS: atom_id res chain seq x y z
N MET A 1 15.48 22.77 5.13
CA MET A 1 15.27 22.71 6.60
C MET A 1 14.94 21.28 6.99
N THR A 2 15.43 20.78 8.13
CA THR A 2 15.11 19.45 8.68
C THR A 2 14.15 19.59 9.86
N GLY A 3 13.07 18.80 9.94
CA GLY A 3 12.28 18.76 11.19
C GLY A 3 10.80 18.45 11.09
N LEU A 4 10.29 17.95 9.96
CA LEU A 4 8.92 17.45 9.94
C LEU A 4 8.83 16.11 10.69
N THR A 5 7.88 16.04 11.62
CA THR A 5 7.53 14.83 12.39
C THR A 5 6.10 14.46 12.04
N GLU A 6 5.86 13.17 11.81
CA GLU A 6 4.55 12.64 11.47
C GLU A 6 3.46 13.11 12.47
N GLY A 7 2.33 13.59 11.94
CA GLY A 7 1.17 14.02 12.74
C GLY A 7 1.35 15.32 13.52
N VAL A 8 2.48 16.01 13.41
CA VAL A 8 2.74 17.28 14.09
C VAL A 8 2.59 18.44 13.11
N ALA A 9 1.70 19.39 13.43
CA ALA A 9 1.55 20.61 12.64
C ALA A 9 2.85 21.43 12.68
N PHE A 10 3.32 21.83 11.51
CA PHE A 10 4.51 22.67 11.34
C PHE A 10 4.13 23.98 10.66
N THR A 11 4.65 25.10 11.14
CA THR A 11 4.43 26.43 10.56
C THR A 11 5.72 26.91 9.92
N VAL A 12 5.68 27.14 8.61
CA VAL A 12 6.77 27.77 7.87
C VAL A 12 6.67 29.28 8.04
N THR A 13 7.72 29.91 8.56
CA THR A 13 7.76 31.38 8.81
C THR A 13 8.80 32.13 7.98
N ASP A 14 9.76 31.40 7.40
CA ASP A 14 10.80 31.92 6.52
C ASP A 14 10.45 31.65 5.05
N ARG A 15 10.97 32.50 4.14
CA ARG A 15 10.79 32.37 2.68
C ARG A 15 11.97 31.64 2.03
N ASP A 16 11.75 31.14 0.81
CA ASP A 16 12.74 30.47 -0.03
C ASP A 16 13.37 29.27 0.70
N VAL A 17 12.49 28.45 1.30
CA VAL A 17 12.90 27.32 2.14
C VAL A 17 12.53 26.00 1.49
N THR A 18 13.50 25.09 1.42
CA THR A 18 13.20 23.68 1.11
C THR A 18 12.53 23.03 2.31
N LEU A 19 11.28 22.60 2.13
CA LEU A 19 10.59 21.73 3.06
C LEU A 19 10.97 20.28 2.75
N ALA A 20 11.74 19.67 3.64
CA ALA A 20 12.24 18.31 3.47
C ALA A 20 12.04 17.47 4.72
N GLY A 21 11.89 16.17 4.52
CA GLY A 21 11.67 15.21 5.59
C GLY A 21 11.69 13.77 5.12
N PHE A 22 11.25 12.88 6.00
CA PHE A 22 11.03 11.48 5.70
C PHE A 22 9.58 11.14 6.00
N PHE A 23 8.99 10.30 5.16
CA PHE A 23 7.70 9.67 5.40
C PHE A 23 7.84 8.53 6.42
N ALA A 24 6.72 7.99 6.89
CA ALA A 24 6.71 6.93 7.92
C ALA A 24 7.39 5.63 7.45
N ASP A 25 7.38 5.37 6.14
CA ASP A 25 8.08 4.26 5.48
C ASP A 25 9.60 4.51 5.29
N GLY A 26 10.10 5.70 5.67
CA GLY A 26 11.50 6.10 5.54
C GLY A 26 11.87 6.69 4.18
N THR A 27 10.94 6.83 3.24
CA THR A 27 11.18 7.51 1.97
C THR A 27 11.35 9.02 2.19
N ALA A 28 12.30 9.65 1.50
CA ALA A 28 12.59 11.07 1.66
C ALA A 28 11.73 11.92 0.73
N PHE A 29 11.36 13.12 1.16
CA PHE A 29 10.79 14.15 0.28
C PHE A 29 11.48 15.49 0.48
N ALA A 30 11.45 16.30 -0.57
CA ALA A 30 11.87 17.69 -0.56
C ALA A 30 11.08 18.46 -1.60
N PHE A 31 10.59 19.64 -1.24
CA PHE A 31 10.03 20.60 -2.19
C PHE A 31 10.41 22.02 -1.77
N ASP A 32 10.77 22.84 -2.75
CA ASP A 32 11.17 24.21 -2.52
C ASP A 32 9.94 25.10 -2.41
N LEU A 33 9.84 25.81 -1.28
CA LEU A 33 8.85 26.85 -1.06
C LEU A 33 9.47 28.18 -1.50
N ASP A 34 9.65 28.32 -2.81
CA ASP A 34 10.24 29.50 -3.44
C ASP A 34 9.14 30.40 -4.03
N GLU A 35 9.12 31.69 -3.67
CA GLU A 35 8.24 32.70 -4.30
C GLU A 35 8.99 33.49 -5.40
N THR A 36 10.28 33.25 -5.61
CA THR A 36 11.00 33.88 -6.70
C THR A 36 10.54 33.31 -8.04
N ASP A 37 9.51 33.95 -8.58
CA ASP A 37 9.35 34.17 -10.00
C ASP A 37 10.68 34.78 -10.49
N ASP A 38 11.63 33.93 -10.88
CA ASP A 38 12.92 34.34 -11.42
C ASP A 38 12.77 34.94 -12.83
N GLY A 39 11.54 35.06 -13.33
CA GLY A 39 11.20 35.79 -14.54
C GLY A 39 11.90 35.23 -15.78
N GLY A 40 12.30 33.95 -15.74
CA GLY A 40 13.00 33.26 -16.80
C GLY A 40 12.10 32.27 -17.53
N ASP A 41 11.57 32.73 -18.66
CA ASP A 41 11.05 31.99 -19.82
C ASP A 41 10.08 30.78 -19.67
N ASP A 42 8.87 31.05 -20.17
CA ASP A 42 8.03 30.16 -21.01
C ASP A 42 7.16 29.06 -20.35
N LEU A 43 5.85 29.32 -20.48
CA LEU A 43 4.67 28.44 -20.38
C LEU A 43 4.23 27.92 -19.00
N SER A 44 4.04 28.81 -18.01
CA SER A 44 2.81 28.85 -17.17
C SER A 44 2.76 29.91 -16.08
N GLY A 45 3.80 30.75 -15.91
CA GLY A 45 3.74 31.97 -15.08
C GLY A 45 3.24 31.74 -13.65
N ARG A 46 3.46 30.52 -13.16
CA ARG A 46 3.11 30.07 -11.82
C ARG A 46 4.30 29.25 -11.36
N GLY A 47 5.35 29.93 -10.90
CA GLY A 47 6.15 29.35 -9.81
C GLY A 47 5.19 28.91 -8.71
N ASP A 48 5.59 27.97 -7.86
CA ASP A 48 4.71 27.45 -6.80
C ASP A 48 4.37 28.57 -5.79
N VAL A 49 3.31 29.33 -6.07
CA VAL A 49 2.97 30.54 -5.29
C VAL A 49 2.22 30.15 -4.01
N PHE A 50 2.92 30.15 -2.88
CA PHE A 50 2.31 30.05 -1.56
C PHE A 50 1.99 31.44 -1.00
N ARG A 51 0.74 31.71 -0.61
CA ARG A 51 0.37 32.98 0.05
C ARG A 51 0.81 32.94 1.51
N ASN A 52 1.03 34.11 2.13
CA ASN A 52 1.43 34.29 3.56
C ASN A 52 0.59 33.53 4.61
N PHE A 53 -0.53 32.92 4.25
CA PHE A 53 -1.40 32.14 5.13
C PHE A 53 -1.89 30.82 4.50
N SER A 54 -1.17 30.29 3.52
CA SER A 54 -1.50 28.99 2.92
C SER A 54 -1.24 27.85 3.92
N ILE A 55 -2.18 26.91 4.01
CA ILE A 55 -1.94 25.62 4.69
C ILE A 55 -1.43 24.65 3.62
N VAL A 56 -0.26 24.06 3.85
CA VAL A 56 0.27 22.96 3.05
C VAL A 56 -0.12 21.66 3.73
N THR A 57 -0.97 20.87 3.07
CA THR A 57 -1.32 19.52 3.51
C THR A 57 -0.55 18.52 2.66
N ILE A 58 0.37 17.79 3.29
CA ILE A 58 1.05 16.66 2.67
C ILE A 58 0.23 15.41 2.98
N THR A 59 -0.36 14.81 1.96
CA THR A 59 -1.06 13.53 2.09
C THR A 59 -0.19 12.47 1.45
N LEU A 60 0.27 11.50 2.24
CA LEU A 60 0.70 10.24 1.67
C LEU A 60 -0.56 9.60 1.10
N LEU A 61 -0.65 9.56 -0.23
CA LEU A 61 -1.47 8.51 -0.82
C LEU A 61 -0.75 7.20 -0.46
N PRO A 62 -1.47 6.13 -0.07
CA PRO A 62 -0.84 4.82 -0.06
C PRO A 62 -0.16 4.72 -1.41
N GLU A 63 1.16 4.49 -1.41
CA GLU A 63 1.84 4.15 -2.64
C GLU A 63 0.99 3.00 -3.18
N LEU A 64 0.36 3.21 -4.34
CA LEU A 64 -0.13 2.09 -5.11
C LEU A 64 1.18 1.37 -5.43
N VAL A 65 1.65 0.54 -4.50
CA VAL A 65 2.80 -0.32 -4.68
C VAL A 65 2.29 -1.26 -5.75
N THR A 66 2.44 -0.85 -7.00
CA THR A 66 1.98 -1.65 -8.12
C THR A 66 2.85 -2.89 -8.06
N LEU A 67 2.22 -4.03 -7.77
CA LEU A 67 2.93 -5.29 -7.81
C LEU A 67 3.38 -5.46 -9.27
N PRO A 68 4.64 -5.82 -9.54
CA PRO A 68 5.01 -6.19 -10.90
C PRO A 68 4.03 -7.26 -11.42
N GLY A 69 3.38 -6.99 -12.54
CA GLY A 69 2.33 -7.85 -13.09
C GLY A 69 0.89 -7.54 -12.66
N ASP A 70 0.63 -6.61 -11.75
CA ASP A 70 -0.72 -6.10 -11.41
C ASP A 70 -1.12 -4.99 -12.40
N TYR A 71 -1.48 -5.42 -13.61
CA TYR A 71 -1.79 -4.53 -14.71
C TYR A 71 -3.16 -3.85 -14.60
N ASN A 72 -4.07 -4.38 -13.78
CA ASN A 72 -5.34 -3.72 -13.50
C ASN A 72 -5.31 -2.82 -12.25
N GLY A 73 -4.23 -2.89 -11.46
CA GLY A 73 -3.97 -2.02 -10.31
C GLY A 73 -4.84 -2.32 -9.09
N ASN A 74 -5.32 -3.55 -8.93
CA ASN A 74 -6.21 -3.93 -7.82
C ASN A 74 -5.46 -4.42 -6.57
N GLY A 75 -4.13 -4.47 -6.61
CA GLY A 75 -3.27 -4.94 -5.52
C GLY A 75 -3.10 -6.46 -5.46
N VAL A 76 -3.51 -7.19 -6.50
CA VAL A 76 -3.37 -8.65 -6.64
C VAL A 76 -2.94 -8.97 -8.06
N VAL A 77 -1.91 -9.80 -8.21
CA VAL A 77 -1.50 -10.32 -9.52
C VAL A 77 -2.26 -11.61 -9.80
N ASP A 78 -3.30 -11.57 -10.62
CA ASP A 78 -4.12 -12.74 -10.94
C ASP A 78 -4.52 -12.83 -12.43
N ALA A 79 -5.53 -13.65 -12.72
CA ALA A 79 -5.98 -13.88 -14.09
C ALA A 79 -6.67 -12.66 -14.73
N ALA A 80 -7.13 -11.69 -13.94
CA ALA A 80 -7.65 -10.43 -14.47
C ALA A 80 -6.52 -9.59 -15.10
N ASP A 81 -5.32 -9.59 -14.54
CA ASP A 81 -4.16 -8.90 -15.13
C ASP A 81 -3.73 -9.49 -16.46
N TYR A 82 -3.84 -10.81 -16.59
CA TYR A 82 -3.59 -11.48 -17.87
C TYR A 82 -4.50 -10.95 -18.98
N THR A 83 -5.75 -10.60 -18.67
CA THR A 83 -6.67 -10.04 -19.67
C THR A 83 -6.23 -8.64 -20.11
N VAL A 84 -5.69 -7.82 -19.19
CA VAL A 84 -5.12 -6.51 -19.53
C VAL A 84 -3.90 -6.66 -20.45
N TRP A 85 -2.99 -7.58 -20.13
CA TRP A 85 -1.84 -7.87 -20.99
C TRP A 85 -2.27 -8.38 -22.38
N GLN A 86 -3.27 -9.28 -22.43
CA GLN A 86 -3.75 -9.82 -23.69
C GLN A 86 -4.38 -8.74 -24.58
N ASP A 87 -5.16 -7.83 -24.01
CA ASP A 87 -5.81 -6.75 -24.75
C ASP A 87 -4.78 -5.71 -25.26
N ALA A 88 -3.70 -5.50 -24.53
CA ALA A 88 -2.63 -4.55 -24.89
C ALA A 88 -1.47 -5.19 -25.71
N PHE A 89 -1.46 -6.52 -25.93
CA PHE A 89 -0.33 -7.20 -26.55
C PHE A 89 0.04 -6.65 -27.94
N GLY A 90 1.30 -6.28 -28.12
CA GLY A 90 1.85 -5.66 -29.33
C GLY A 90 1.66 -4.14 -29.41
N SER A 91 1.08 -3.51 -28.39
CA SER A 91 0.92 -2.07 -28.29
C SER A 91 2.25 -1.37 -27.94
N MET A 92 2.44 -0.18 -28.51
CA MET A 92 3.47 0.80 -28.12
C MET A 92 2.84 2.12 -27.66
N GLU A 93 1.51 2.19 -27.58
CA GLU A 93 0.75 3.40 -27.23
C GLU A 93 0.01 3.20 -25.90
N ASP A 94 -0.77 2.13 -25.82
CA ASP A 94 -1.31 1.61 -24.56
C ASP A 94 -0.27 0.75 -23.86
N LEU A 95 0.32 1.29 -22.79
CA LEU A 95 1.37 0.66 -21.99
C LEU A 95 0.84 0.18 -20.63
N ALA A 96 -0.47 -0.05 -20.50
CA ALA A 96 -1.09 -0.51 -19.25
C ALA A 96 -0.47 -1.83 -18.72
N ALA A 97 0.10 -2.64 -19.62
CA ALA A 97 0.76 -3.89 -19.30
C ALA A 97 2.26 -3.93 -19.66
N ASP A 98 2.93 -2.78 -19.76
CA ASP A 98 4.40 -2.70 -19.93
C ASP A 98 5.10 -2.94 -18.58
N GLY A 99 5.08 -4.19 -18.14
CA GLY A 99 5.62 -4.62 -16.84
C GLY A 99 7.14 -4.52 -16.72
N ASN A 100 7.87 -4.47 -17.85
CA ASN A 100 9.33 -4.32 -17.85
C ASN A 100 9.80 -2.89 -18.17
N GLY A 101 8.88 -2.00 -18.56
CA GLY A 101 9.13 -0.57 -18.77
C GLY A 101 9.93 -0.23 -20.03
N ASN A 102 9.85 -1.06 -21.07
CA ASN A 102 10.62 -0.85 -22.31
C ASN A 102 9.87 -0.03 -23.37
N GLY A 103 8.63 0.39 -23.11
CA GLY A 103 7.79 1.12 -24.04
C GLY A 103 7.03 0.26 -25.04
N ALA A 104 6.92 -1.05 -24.81
CA ALA A 104 6.13 -1.98 -25.60
C ALA A 104 5.53 -3.08 -24.72
N VAL A 105 4.31 -3.51 -25.04
CA VAL A 105 3.68 -4.66 -24.37
C VAL A 105 3.95 -5.91 -25.19
N ASP A 106 4.82 -6.79 -24.70
CA ASP A 106 5.24 -7.99 -25.40
C ASP A 106 5.36 -9.25 -24.49
N ALA A 107 6.08 -10.27 -24.97
CA ALA A 107 6.24 -11.53 -24.26
C ALA A 107 7.13 -11.41 -22.99
N ALA A 108 7.98 -10.38 -22.91
CA ALA A 108 8.73 -10.11 -21.68
C ALA A 108 7.78 -9.65 -20.56
N ASP A 109 6.74 -8.88 -20.88
CA ASP A 109 5.74 -8.45 -19.88
C ASP A 109 4.85 -9.59 -19.41
N TYR A 110 4.57 -10.56 -20.28
CA TYR A 110 3.95 -11.81 -19.85
C TYR A 110 4.79 -12.54 -18.80
N THR A 111 6.12 -12.50 -18.96
CA THR A 111 7.04 -13.14 -18.02
C THR A 111 7.01 -12.41 -16.67
N VAL A 112 6.92 -11.08 -16.68
CA VAL A 112 6.72 -10.28 -15.45
C VAL A 112 5.44 -10.70 -14.72
N TRP A 113 4.31 -10.82 -15.43
CA TRP A 113 3.06 -11.31 -14.83
C TRP A 113 3.18 -12.75 -14.29
N GLN A 114 3.77 -13.65 -15.08
CA GLN A 114 3.92 -15.06 -14.70
C GLN A 114 4.78 -15.23 -13.45
N ASP A 115 5.89 -14.49 -13.35
CA ASP A 115 6.82 -14.56 -12.22
C ASP A 115 6.20 -14.05 -10.92
N ASN A 116 5.19 -13.19 -11.02
CA ASN A 116 4.56 -12.54 -9.87
C ASN A 116 3.13 -13.05 -9.59
N PHE A 117 2.62 -14.01 -10.36
CA PHE A 117 1.26 -14.54 -10.20
C PHE A 117 0.97 -15.01 -8.77
N GLY A 118 -0.11 -14.51 -8.18
CA GLY A 118 -0.53 -14.76 -6.80
C GLY A 118 0.07 -13.79 -5.77
N SER A 119 0.90 -12.83 -6.18
CA SER A 119 1.37 -11.76 -5.30
C SER A 119 0.21 -10.87 -4.89
N THR A 120 0.22 -10.40 -3.64
CA THR A 120 -0.81 -9.52 -3.08
C THR A 120 -0.18 -8.45 -2.21
N ASN A 121 -0.69 -7.22 -2.29
CA ASN A 121 -0.37 -6.16 -1.35
C ASN A 121 -1.24 -6.35 -0.11
N LEU A 122 -0.69 -7.02 0.89
CA LEU A 122 -1.32 -7.09 2.21
C LEU A 122 -1.01 -5.82 3.00
N GLU A 123 -1.55 -4.68 2.58
CA GLU A 123 -1.66 -3.56 3.51
C GLU A 123 -2.68 -3.94 4.61
N GLY A 124 -2.19 -4.11 5.84
CA GLY A 124 -3.06 -4.18 7.01
C GLY A 124 -3.49 -5.57 7.50
N ALA A 125 -2.86 -6.66 7.07
CA ALA A 125 -2.97 -7.94 7.79
C ALA A 125 -2.17 -7.89 9.10
N SER A 126 -2.59 -7.03 10.04
CA SER A 126 -2.30 -7.29 11.45
C SER A 126 -2.85 -8.68 11.73
N MET A 127 -1.96 -9.62 12.08
CA MET A 127 -2.37 -10.88 12.70
C MET A 127 -3.16 -10.52 13.96
N VAL A 128 -4.48 -10.38 13.84
CA VAL A 128 -5.35 -10.42 15.00
C VAL A 128 -5.21 -11.85 15.51
N VAL A 129 -4.40 -12.02 16.55
CA VAL A 129 -4.35 -13.24 17.33
C VAL A 129 -5.77 -13.46 17.83
N ILE A 130 -6.54 -14.29 17.12
CA ILE A 130 -7.85 -14.71 17.56
C ILE A 130 -7.59 -15.49 18.86
N PRO A 131 -8.05 -15.02 20.03
CA PRO A 131 -7.95 -15.81 21.24
C PRO A 131 -8.65 -17.13 20.97
N GLU A 132 -7.94 -18.25 21.16
CA GLU A 132 -8.49 -19.56 20.84
C GLU A 132 -9.88 -19.69 21.48
N PRO A 133 -10.92 -20.09 20.71
CA PRO A 133 -12.22 -20.33 21.29
C PRO A 133 -12.04 -21.36 22.41
N SER A 134 -12.82 -21.19 23.48
CA SER A 134 -12.82 -21.96 24.73
C SER A 134 -13.11 -23.47 24.58
N SER A 135 -12.71 -24.08 23.48
CA SER A 135 -12.77 -25.51 23.15
C SER A 135 -12.13 -26.37 24.24
N LEU A 136 -11.05 -25.90 24.87
CA LEU A 136 -10.44 -26.57 26.04
C LEU A 136 -11.35 -26.54 27.28
N ALA A 137 -12.17 -25.49 27.45
CA ALA A 137 -13.13 -25.41 28.55
C ALA A 137 -14.31 -26.39 28.36
N LEU A 138 -14.72 -26.65 27.11
CA LEU A 138 -15.77 -27.63 26.79
C LEU A 138 -15.30 -29.08 26.99
N LEU A 139 -14.02 -29.38 26.76
CA LEU A 139 -13.46 -30.71 27.02
C LEU A 139 -13.42 -31.04 28.53
N GLY A 140 -13.17 -30.05 29.39
CA GLY A 140 -13.12 -30.23 30.84
C GLY A 140 -14.48 -30.56 31.49
N LEU A 141 -15.58 -30.01 30.96
CA LEU A 141 -16.94 -30.26 31.47
C LEU A 141 -17.51 -31.62 31.04
N GLY A 142 -17.06 -32.19 29.91
CA GLY A 142 -17.51 -33.51 29.45
C GLY A 142 -17.00 -34.68 30.31
N VAL A 143 -15.79 -34.54 30.88
CA VAL A 143 -15.15 -35.61 31.68
C VAL A 143 -15.80 -35.76 33.05
N THR A 144 -16.31 -34.69 33.66
CA THR A 144 -16.93 -34.74 35.00
C THR A 144 -18.32 -35.38 34.98
N VAL A 145 -19.10 -35.21 33.90
CA VAL A 145 -20.44 -35.81 33.77
C VAL A 145 -20.38 -37.31 33.47
N ALA A 146 -19.38 -37.77 32.70
CA ALA A 146 -19.19 -39.20 32.42
C ALA A 146 -18.68 -40.00 33.63
N GLY A 147 -17.96 -39.36 34.56
CA GLY A 147 -17.41 -39.99 35.76
C GLY A 147 -18.42 -40.31 36.87
N LEU A 148 -19.60 -39.68 36.86
CA LEU A 148 -20.62 -39.83 37.90
C LEU A 148 -21.61 -40.98 37.66
N ARG A 149 -21.41 -41.81 36.62
CA ARG A 149 -22.35 -42.90 36.30
C ARG A 149 -22.30 -43.98 37.40
N PRO A 150 -23.36 -44.18 38.20
CA PRO A 150 -23.35 -45.16 39.28
C PRO A 150 -23.31 -46.58 38.72
N ARG A 151 -22.31 -47.37 39.11
CA ARG A 151 -22.25 -48.81 38.81
C ARG A 151 -23.36 -49.54 39.56
N THR A 152 -24.40 -49.96 38.87
CA THR A 152 -25.40 -50.89 39.42
C THR A 152 -24.77 -52.27 39.58
N ARG A 153 -24.58 -52.72 40.83
CA ARG A 153 -24.24 -54.11 41.16
C ARG A 153 -25.46 -54.98 40.85
N LYS A 154 -25.32 -55.93 39.92
CA LYS A 154 -26.26 -57.05 39.82
C LYS A 154 -25.99 -58.01 40.97
N ALA A 155 -26.96 -58.16 41.87
CA ALA A 155 -27.00 -59.26 42.83
C ALA A 155 -27.66 -60.47 42.14
N GLY A 156 -27.06 -61.64 42.32
CA GLY A 156 -27.65 -62.94 41.97
C GLY A 156 -28.49 -63.51 43.09
#